data_AF-A0A2R9SMC0-F1
#
_entry.id   AF-A0A2R9SMC0-F1
#
_cell.length_a   1.000
_cell.length_b   1.000
_cell.length_c   1.000
_cell.angle_alpha   90.00
_cell.angle_beta   90.00
_cell.angle_gamma   90.00
#
_symmetry.space_group_name_H-M   'P 1'
#
loop_
_entity.id
_entity.type
_entity.pdbx_description
1 polymer ?
#
loop_
_entity_poly.entity_id
_entity_poly.type
_entity_poly.pdbx_seq_one_letter_code
_entity_poly.pdbx_strand_id
1 'polypeptide(L)'
;MYISRDANADNTVIMGNLSDTQIFGSYTPQFLDRHGQASQFQIWINQTAVVNQTTLGKDFWNVAQSIFAHELGHALHIGDLRSGDVLMNQLRDRNKIVKPQPDDINGVNAYVYPKQ
;
A
#
# COMPACT_ATOMS: atom_id res chain seq x y z
N MET A 1 2.82 5.16 13.49
CA MET A 1 2.99 5.67 12.12
C MET A 1 2.18 6.96 12.02
N TYR A 2 2.80 8.10 11.73
CA TYR A 2 2.10 9.37 11.53
C TYR A 2 1.96 9.58 10.02
N ILE A 3 0.72 9.66 9.53
CA ILE A 3 0.43 9.85 8.10
C ILE A 3 0.06 11.32 7.93
N SER A 4 0.93 12.08 7.26
CA SER A 4 0.71 13.50 6.99
C SER A 4 0.87 13.79 5.52
N ARG A 5 -0.02 14.63 5.00
CA ARG A 5 0.14 15.27 3.70
C ARG A 5 1.08 16.47 3.87
N ASP A 6 2.21 16.44 3.19
CA ASP A 6 3.00 17.65 2.93
C ASP A 6 2.61 18.20 1.56
N ALA A 7 2.18 19.46 1.50
CA ALA A 7 1.77 20.11 0.26
C ALA A 7 2.95 20.40 -0.68
N ASN A 8 4.19 20.34 -0.17
CA ASN A 8 5.41 20.62 -0.91
C ASN A 8 6.24 19.37 -1.23
N ALA A 9 5.77 18.18 -0.88
CA ALA A 9 6.47 16.93 -1.19
C ALA A 9 6.09 16.40 -2.57
N ASP A 10 7.11 15.94 -3.32
CA ASP A 10 6.95 15.24 -4.59
C ASP A 10 6.16 13.93 -4.44
N ASN A 11 6.35 13.23 -3.31
CA ASN A 11 5.62 12.01 -2.95
C ASN A 11 4.72 12.29 -1.76
N THR A 12 3.44 11.91 -1.85
CA THR A 12 2.47 12.19 -0.78
C THR A 12 1.69 10.96 -0.35
N VAL A 13 1.40 10.88 0.96
CA VAL A 13 0.49 9.89 1.54
C VAL A 13 -0.67 10.64 2.18
N ILE A 14 -1.89 10.29 1.78
CA ILE A 14 -3.10 10.96 2.22
C ILE A 14 -4.04 9.93 2.82
N MET A 15 -4.48 10.16 4.04
CA MET A 15 -5.59 9.45 4.64
C MET A 15 -6.83 10.34 4.56
N GLY A 16 -7.90 9.84 3.96
CA GLY A 16 -9.13 10.61 3.75
C GLY A 16 -10.37 9.73 3.65
N ASN A 17 -11.53 10.36 3.74
CA ASN A 17 -12.81 9.66 3.67
C ASN A 17 -13.20 9.42 2.20
N LEU A 18 -13.49 8.16 1.87
CA LEU A 18 -14.05 7.77 0.57
C LEU A 18 -15.36 7.00 0.83
N SER A 19 -16.37 7.28 0.00
CA SER A 19 -17.70 6.64 0.14
C SER A 19 -17.67 5.15 -0.18
N ASP A 20 -16.82 4.73 -1.12
CA ASP A 20 -16.63 3.32 -1.43
C ASP A 20 -15.73 2.65 -0.40
N THR A 21 -16.31 1.74 0.38
CA THR A 21 -15.62 1.02 1.46
C THR A 21 -14.96 -0.29 1.00
N GLN A 22 -15.14 -0.69 -0.27
CA GLN A 22 -14.45 -1.85 -0.83
C GLN A 22 -13.01 -1.51 -1.23
N ILE A 23 -12.71 -0.22 -1.43
CA ILE A 23 -11.38 0.28 -1.73
C ILE A 23 -10.70 0.68 -0.41
N PHE A 24 -9.65 -0.05 -0.03
CA PHE A 24 -8.90 0.23 1.20
C PHE A 24 -7.82 1.30 1.01
N GLY A 25 -7.20 1.32 -0.16
CA GLY A 25 -6.15 2.25 -0.54
C GLY A 25 -6.03 2.33 -2.05
N SER A 26 -5.21 3.26 -2.52
CA SER A 26 -4.87 3.39 -3.94
C SER A 26 -3.50 4.01 -4.10
N TYR A 27 -2.70 3.42 -4.98
CA TYR A 27 -1.46 3.98 -5.50
C TYR A 27 -1.71 4.65 -6.86
N THR A 28 -1.28 5.90 -6.99
CA THR A 28 -1.30 6.64 -8.26
C THR A 28 0.13 7.04 -8.63
N PRO A 29 0.72 6.44 -9.69
CA PRO A 29 2.03 6.87 -10.19
C PRO A 29 1.93 8.24 -10.86
N GLN A 30 3.01 9.01 -10.79
CA GLN A 30 3.17 10.28 -11.47
C GLN A 30 4.50 10.27 -12.24
N PHE A 31 4.53 10.91 -13.41
CA PHE A 31 5.73 11.03 -14.25
C PHE A 31 6.38 9.68 -14.59
N LEU A 32 5.60 8.80 -15.23
CA LEU A 32 6.09 7.51 -15.71
C LEU A 32 7.14 7.69 -16.82
N ASP A 33 8.24 6.95 -16.71
CA ASP A 33 9.19 6.81 -17.80
C ASP A 33 8.72 5.79 -18.86
N ARG A 34 9.52 5.58 -19.91
CA ARG A 34 9.21 4.63 -20.99
C ARG A 34 9.20 3.15 -20.54
N HIS A 35 9.69 2.86 -19.35
CA HIS A 35 9.73 1.54 -18.74
C HIS A 35 8.59 1.34 -17.71
N GLY A 36 7.73 2.35 -17.53
CA GLY A 36 6.64 2.32 -16.57
C GLY A 36 7.07 2.61 -15.13
N GLN A 37 8.26 3.18 -14.94
CA GLN A 37 8.77 3.57 -13.63
C GLN A 37 8.32 5.00 -13.29
N ALA A 38 7.65 5.16 -12.15
CA ALA A 38 7.20 6.46 -11.67
C ALA A 38 8.32 7.17 -10.90
N SER A 39 8.60 8.44 -11.22
CA SER A 39 9.53 9.25 -10.42
C SER A 39 8.86 9.93 -9.22
N GLN A 40 7.53 9.99 -9.23
CA GLN A 40 6.71 10.46 -8.10
C GLN A 40 5.47 9.59 -7.93
N PHE A 41 4.86 9.62 -6.74
CA PHE A 41 3.63 8.89 -6.47
C PHE A 41 2.77 9.53 -5.40
N GLN A 42 1.49 9.17 -5.44
CA GLN A 42 0.53 9.48 -4.41
C GLN A 42 -0.09 8.18 -3.89
N ILE A 43 -0.14 8.03 -2.57
CA ILE A 43 -0.86 6.95 -1.91
C ILE A 43 -2.05 7.53 -1.17
N TRP A 44 -3.23 6.99 -1.43
CA TRP A 44 -4.45 7.25 -0.68
C TRP A 44 -4.80 6.07 0.20
N ILE A 45 -5.21 6.36 1.44
CA ILE A 45 -5.74 5.38 2.38
C ILE A 45 -7.17 5.78 2.73
N ASN A 46 -8.10 4.86 2.53
CA ASN A 46 -9.50 5.09 2.84
C ASN A 46 -9.74 4.98 4.35
N GLN A 47 -9.86 6.13 5.00
CA GLN A 47 -10.13 6.22 6.43
C GLN A 47 -11.43 5.50 6.82
N THR A 48 -12.48 5.59 6.01
CA THR A 48 -13.76 4.94 6.26
C THR A 48 -13.61 3.43 6.28
N ALA A 49 -12.85 2.85 5.35
CA ALA A 49 -12.56 1.41 5.33
C ALA A 49 -11.72 0.97 6.54
N VAL A 50 -10.74 1.77 6.97
CA VAL A 50 -9.93 1.50 8.18
C VAL A 50 -10.81 1.51 9.44
N VAL A 51 -11.66 2.53 9.59
CA VAL A 51 -12.59 2.64 10.72
C VAL A 51 -13.55 1.45 10.76
N ASN A 52 -14.10 1.04 9.61
CA ASN A 52 -14.97 -0.14 9.52
C ASN A 52 -14.26 -1.44 9.92
N GLN A 53 -12.97 -1.60 9.65
CA GLN A 53 -12.22 -2.75 10.17
C GLN A 53 -12.03 -2.66 11.69
N THR A 54 -11.88 -1.44 12.21
CA THR A 54 -11.74 -1.20 13.65
C THR A 54 -13.02 -1.54 14.41
N THR A 55 -14.20 -1.24 13.84
CA THR A 55 -15.48 -1.64 14.45
C THR A 55 -15.68 -3.15 14.49
N LEU A 56 -14.95 -3.91 13.67
CA LEU A 56 -14.88 -5.38 13.70
C LEU A 56 -13.81 -5.92 14.67
N GLY A 57 -13.25 -5.06 15.54
CA GLY A 57 -12.28 -5.45 16.57
C GLY A 57 -10.82 -5.51 16.10
N LYS A 58 -10.50 -4.94 14.94
CA LYS A 58 -9.11 -4.85 14.45
C LYS A 58 -8.44 -3.58 14.96
N ASP A 59 -7.11 -3.59 15.08
CA ASP A 59 -6.37 -2.40 15.47
C ASP A 59 -6.28 -1.42 14.29
N PHE A 60 -6.64 -0.16 14.55
CA PHE A 60 -6.67 0.90 13.55
C PHE A 60 -5.31 1.09 12.88
N TRP A 61 -4.23 1.11 13.67
CA TRP A 61 -2.89 1.39 13.18
C TRP A 61 -2.31 0.22 12.40
N ASN A 62 -2.59 -1.01 12.82
CA ASN A 62 -2.24 -2.20 12.06
C ASN A 62 -2.92 -2.19 10.68
N VAL A 63 -4.23 -1.91 10.63
CA VAL A 63 -4.96 -1.87 9.36
C VAL A 63 -4.43 -0.76 8.46
N ALA A 64 -4.25 0.45 8.99
CA ALA A 64 -3.70 1.58 8.24
C ALA A 64 -2.28 1.30 7.71
N GLN A 65 -1.41 0.72 8.55
CA GLN A 65 -0.05 0.34 8.16
C GLN A 65 -0.06 -0.76 7.11
N SER A 66 -0.89 -1.78 7.27
CA SER A 66 -1.01 -2.87 6.31
C SER A 66 -1.42 -2.35 4.94
N ILE A 67 -2.38 -1.42 4.86
CA ILE A 67 -2.82 -0.79 3.62
C ILE A 67 -1.69 0.05 3.03
N PHE A 68 -1.11 0.95 3.82
CA PHE A 68 -0.01 1.81 3.36
C PHE A 68 1.14 0.99 2.76
N ALA A 69 1.57 -0.06 3.46
CA ALA A 69 2.71 -0.86 3.02
C ALA A 69 2.40 -1.66 1.73
N HIS A 70 1.14 -2.05 1.52
CA HIS A 70 0.68 -2.69 0.28
C HIS A 70 0.71 -1.72 -0.90
N GLU A 71 0.15 -0.51 -0.74
CA GLU A 71 0.20 0.51 -1.80
C GLU A 71 1.65 0.94 -2.10
N LEU A 72 2.50 0.99 -1.08
CA LEU A 72 3.94 1.24 -1.26
C LEU A 72 4.63 0.09 -2.01
N GLY A 73 4.15 -1.15 -1.89
CA GLY A 73 4.61 -2.27 -2.70
C GLY A 73 4.42 -2.02 -4.20
N HIS A 74 3.29 -1.44 -4.61
CA HIS A 74 3.09 -1.03 -6.00
C HIS A 74 4.09 0.03 -6.47
N ALA A 75 4.44 0.98 -5.60
CA ALA A 75 5.52 1.94 -5.89
C ALA A 75 6.89 1.27 -6.07
N LEU A 76 7.08 0.08 -5.47
CA LEU A 76 8.25 -0.77 -5.62
C LEU A 76 8.07 -1.86 -6.68
N HIS A 77 7.06 -1.70 -7.56
CA HIS A 77 6.81 -2.54 -8.74
C HIS A 77 6.43 -4.00 -8.46
N ILE A 78 5.93 -4.30 -7.27
CA ILE A 78 5.29 -5.60 -7.00
C ILE A 78 3.77 -5.48 -7.12
N GLY A 79 3.17 -6.47 -7.78
CA GLY A 79 1.75 -6.47 -8.13
C GLY A 79 0.88 -7.16 -7.09
N ASP A 80 -0.44 -7.02 -7.27
CA ASP A 80 -1.44 -7.68 -6.44
C ASP A 80 -1.41 -9.20 -6.52
N LEU A 81 -1.69 -9.82 -5.38
CA LEU A 81 -1.99 -11.25 -5.26
C LEU A 81 -3.40 -11.44 -4.71
N ARG A 82 -3.98 -12.62 -4.94
CA ARG A 82 -5.32 -13.00 -4.46
C ARG A 82 -5.33 -14.16 -3.46
N SER A 83 -4.14 -14.64 -3.08
CA SER A 83 -3.98 -15.75 -2.15
C SER A 83 -2.63 -15.66 -1.43
N GLY A 84 -2.47 -16.46 -0.38
CA GLY A 84 -1.25 -16.50 0.42
C GLY A 84 -1.24 -15.49 1.57
N ASP A 85 -0.41 -15.78 2.57
CA ASP A 85 -0.18 -14.88 3.71
C ASP A 85 0.96 -13.92 3.36
N VAL A 86 0.68 -12.98 2.46
CA VAL A 86 1.64 -12.00 1.92
C VAL A 86 1.03 -10.60 1.93
N LEU A 87 1.87 -9.56 1.96
CA LEU A 87 1.42 -8.18 2.06
C LEU A 87 0.70 -7.73 0.78
N MET A 88 1.13 -8.20 -0.38
CA MET A 88 0.47 -7.90 -1.66
C MET A 88 -0.85 -8.64 -1.88
N ASN A 89 -1.30 -9.50 -0.95
CA ASN A 89 -2.61 -10.13 -1.07
C ASN A 89 -3.74 -9.13 -0.74
N GLN A 90 -4.65 -8.91 -1.69
CA GLN A 90 -5.82 -8.03 -1.54
C GLN A 90 -6.79 -8.51 -0.44
N LEU A 91 -6.82 -9.81 -0.17
CA LEU A 91 -7.70 -10.47 0.81
C LEU A 91 -7.01 -10.73 2.16
N ARG A 92 -5.76 -10.27 2.36
CA ARG A 92 -5.01 -10.50 3.59
C ARG A 92 -5.75 -10.02 4.84
N ASP A 93 -5.45 -10.66 5.98
CA ASP A 93 -5.84 -10.10 7.26
C ASP A 93 -4.97 -8.88 7.60
N ARG A 94 -5.52 -7.70 7.30
CA ARG A 94 -4.87 -6.40 7.51
C ARG A 94 -4.53 -6.10 8.98
N ASN A 95 -5.06 -6.87 9.94
CA ASN A 95 -4.69 -6.75 11.36
C ASN A 95 -3.43 -7.56 11.72
N LYS A 96 -3.06 -8.55 10.91
CA LYS A 96 -1.94 -9.46 11.16
C LYS A 96 -0.77 -9.22 10.21
N ILE A 97 -1.07 -9.06 8.92
CA ILE A 97 -0.06 -8.89 7.88
C ILE A 97 0.19 -7.39 7.68
N VAL A 98 1.03 -6.84 8.56
CA VAL A 98 1.35 -5.40 8.64
C VAL A 98 2.76 -5.06 8.12
N LYS A 99 3.54 -6.09 7.77
CA LYS A 99 4.92 -5.99 7.27
C LYS A 99 5.09 -6.90 6.04
N PRO A 100 6.04 -6.57 5.15
CA PRO A 100 6.41 -7.45 4.05
C PRO A 100 6.78 -8.86 4.53
N GLN A 101 6.37 -9.86 3.76
CA GLN A 101 6.68 -11.27 3.95
C GLN A 101 7.80 -11.69 2.97
N PRO A 102 8.39 -12.88 3.12
CA PRO A 102 9.52 -13.30 2.28
C PRO A 102 9.26 -13.19 0.76
N ASP A 103 8.04 -13.52 0.31
CA ASP A 103 7.65 -13.40 -1.09
C ASP A 103 7.63 -11.94 -1.58
N ASP A 104 7.06 -11.02 -0.78
CA ASP A 104 7.05 -9.60 -1.08
C ASP A 104 8.48 -9.04 -1.22
N ILE A 105 9.38 -9.44 -0.29
CA ILE A 105 10.79 -9.02 -0.29
C ILE A 105 11.53 -9.56 -1.51
N ASN A 106 11.30 -10.83 -1.86
CA ASN A 106 11.90 -11.45 -3.04
C ASN A 106 11.42 -10.78 -4.32
N GLY A 107 10.14 -10.42 -4.42
CA GLY A 107 9.58 -9.68 -5.54
C GLY A 107 10.24 -8.33 -5.74
N VAL A 108 10.38 -7.53 -4.67
CA VAL A 108 11.08 -6.24 -4.75
C VAL A 108 12.53 -6.42 -5.17
N ASN A 109 13.25 -7.37 -4.55
CA ASN A 109 14.66 -7.60 -4.88
C ASN A 109 14.87 -8.06 -6.33
N ALA A 110 13.94 -8.84 -6.88
CA ALA A 110 14.00 -9.25 -8.29
C ALA A 110 13.85 -8.06 -9.26
N TYR A 111 13.10 -7.03 -8.87
CA TYR A 111 12.90 -5.83 -9.67
C TYR A 111 13.99 -4.77 -9.46
N VAL A 112 14.47 -4.59 -8.23
CA VAL A 112 15.52 -3.61 -7.87
C VAL A 112 16.91 -4.08 -8.30
N TYR A 113 17.14 -5.40 -8.31
CA TYR A 113 18.38 -6.03 -8.76
C TYR A 113 18.07 -7.01 -9.89
N PRO A 114 17.70 -6.53 -11.10
CA PRO A 114 17.66 -7.43 -12.25
C PRO A 114 19.06 -8.02 -12.37
N LYS A 115 19.17 -9.35 -12.27
CA LYS A 115 20.44 -10.05 -12.41
C LYS A 115 21.11 -9.56 -13.70
N GLN A 116 22.31 -8.99 -13.54
CA GLN A 116 23.18 -8.60 -14.64
C GLN A 116 23.61 -9.83 -15.44
#